data_AF-A0A933GVU2-F1
#
_entry.id   AF-A0A933GVU2-F1
#
_cell.length_a   1.000
_cell.length_b   1.000
_cell.length_c   1.000
_cell.angle_alpha   90.00
_cell.angle_beta   90.00
_cell.angle_gamma   90.00
#
_symmetry.space_group_name_H-M   'P 1'
#
loop_
_entity.id
_entity.type
_entity.pdbx_description
1 polymer ?
#
loop_
_entity_poly.entity_id
_entity_poly.type
_entity_poly.pdbx_seq_one_letter_code
_entity_poly.pdbx_strand_id
1 'polypeptide(L)'
;MEKEKDQNLHHTSITLRDIEKLREPRKTYLDILIFDEEEVAQAIKNQTPVARVIFTRLEPKQKVYLPDRSQTVFSSVEYAELTIGEKQLYDLKGIDRAMCLAIGRYAHNHFRPFLAGNEGDMDPYVSREHGLVFLNEHGQVCYHDIGTFKKGSTNGTKLNDQSIIQNQMIEWRSDEYFGLGETLNVVRDGKQQVMSKFKMRYELL
;
A
#
# COMPACT_ATOMS: atom_id res chain seq x y z
N MET A 1 15.02 5.60 -27.10
CA MET A 1 14.92 4.22 -26.58
C MET A 1 15.26 4.30 -25.09
N GLU A 2 14.35 4.87 -24.32
CA GLU A 2 14.53 4.99 -22.87
C GLU A 2 14.17 3.64 -22.26
N LYS A 3 15.19 2.91 -21.81
CA LYS A 3 15.01 1.87 -20.79
C LYS A 3 14.66 2.61 -19.51
N GLU A 4 13.38 2.92 -19.34
CA GLU A 4 12.88 3.42 -18.07
C GLU A 4 13.20 2.37 -17.00
N LYS A 5 13.90 2.87 -15.98
CA LYS A 5 14.41 2.15 -14.82
C LYS A 5 13.40 1.12 -14.35
N ASP A 6 13.77 -0.16 -14.41
CA ASP A 6 13.27 -1.16 -13.47
C ASP A 6 13.55 -0.59 -12.07
N GLN A 7 12.56 0.10 -11.50
CA GLN A 7 12.56 0.43 -10.09
C GLN A 7 12.66 -0.91 -9.38
N ASN A 8 13.83 -1.22 -8.81
CA ASN A 8 14.15 -2.39 -8.00
C ASN A 8 12.87 -3.10 -7.52
N LEU A 9 12.41 -4.06 -8.32
CA LEU A 9 11.22 -4.86 -8.00
C LEU A 9 11.67 -5.88 -6.97
N HIS A 10 11.86 -5.42 -5.75
CA HIS A 10 12.19 -6.31 -4.65
C HIS A 10 11.04 -7.30 -4.49
N HIS A 11 11.32 -8.59 -4.65
CA HIS A 11 10.36 -9.63 -4.35
C HIS A 11 10.46 -9.90 -2.86
N THR A 12 9.35 -9.72 -2.14
CA THR A 12 9.31 -10.04 -0.72
C THR A 12 8.36 -11.18 -0.45
N SER A 13 8.77 -12.07 0.44
CA SER A 13 8.00 -13.22 0.87
C SER A 13 8.04 -13.34 2.40
N ILE A 14 7.12 -14.14 2.93
CA ILE A 14 7.14 -14.67 4.29
C ILE A 14 6.90 -16.18 4.19
N THR A 15 7.44 -16.98 5.13
CA THR A 15 7.06 -18.39 5.19
C THR A 15 5.60 -18.50 5.66
N LEU A 16 4.86 -19.49 5.16
CA LEU A 16 3.45 -19.65 5.58
C LEU A 16 3.31 -19.85 7.09
N ARG A 17 4.29 -20.54 7.70
CA ARG A 17 4.35 -20.76 9.15
C ARG A 17 4.60 -19.47 9.96
N ASP A 18 5.26 -18.48 9.36
CA ASP A 18 5.55 -17.21 10.01
C ASP A 18 4.41 -16.19 9.86
N ILE A 19 3.38 -16.47 9.06
CA ILE A 19 2.19 -15.59 8.95
C ILE A 19 1.54 -15.39 10.32
N GLU A 20 1.42 -16.44 11.14
CA GLU A 20 0.83 -16.29 12.48
C GLU A 20 1.68 -15.42 13.41
N LYS A 21 3.00 -15.37 13.19
CA LYS A 21 3.90 -14.48 13.94
C LYS A 21 3.66 -13.01 13.64
N LEU A 22 2.96 -12.68 12.55
CA LEU A 22 2.53 -11.31 12.29
C LEU A 22 1.61 -10.79 13.41
N ARG A 23 0.82 -11.65 14.06
CA ARG A 23 -0.07 -11.25 15.16
C ARG A 23 0.68 -10.89 16.45
N GLU A 24 1.92 -11.34 16.56
CA GLU A 24 2.75 -11.09 17.73
C GLU A 24 3.26 -9.64 17.74
N PRO A 25 3.50 -9.03 18.91
CA PRO A 25 4.02 -7.65 18.96
C PRO A 25 5.48 -7.55 18.49
N ARG A 26 5.75 -6.71 17.48
CA ARG A 26 7.08 -6.63 16.83
C ARG A 26 7.58 -5.19 16.72
N LYS A 27 8.89 -5.02 16.50
CA LYS A 27 9.52 -3.70 16.27
C LYS A 27 9.47 -3.28 14.80
N THR A 28 9.61 -4.26 13.91
CA THR A 28 9.65 -4.13 12.44
C THR A 28 9.11 -5.43 11.83
N TYR A 29 8.70 -5.43 10.57
CA TYR A 29 8.46 -6.65 9.79
C TYR A 29 9.68 -7.12 8.99
N LEU A 30 10.77 -6.34 8.96
CA LEU A 30 11.99 -6.71 8.25
C LEU A 30 12.71 -7.92 8.84
N ASP A 31 12.36 -8.30 10.07
CA ASP A 31 12.86 -9.48 10.75
C ASP A 31 12.17 -10.78 10.30
N ILE A 32 11.07 -10.69 9.53
CA ILE A 32 10.32 -11.84 8.97
C ILE A 32 10.18 -11.82 7.46
N LEU A 33 10.27 -10.64 6.84
CA LEU A 33 10.26 -10.56 5.38
C LEU A 33 11.61 -11.04 4.84
N ILE A 34 11.52 -11.94 3.87
CA ILE A 34 12.66 -12.40 3.10
C ILE A 34 12.64 -11.65 1.76
N PHE A 35 13.79 -11.12 1.38
CA PHE A 35 13.95 -10.29 0.20
C PHE A 35 14.71 -11.04 -0.88
N ASP A 36 14.21 -10.97 -2.11
CA ASP A 36 14.89 -11.36 -3.34
C ASP A 36 15.42 -12.80 -3.33
N GLU A 37 14.66 -13.73 -2.73
CA GLU A 37 14.96 -15.17 -2.83
C GLU A 37 14.88 -15.61 -4.29
N GLU A 38 15.93 -16.30 -4.77
CA GLU A 38 15.99 -16.82 -6.14
C GLU A 38 14.82 -17.77 -6.45
N GLU A 39 14.45 -18.62 -5.48
CA GLU A 39 13.32 -19.53 -5.60
C GLU A 39 11.98 -18.79 -5.78
N VAL A 40 11.79 -17.68 -5.06
CA VAL A 40 10.60 -16.82 -5.20
C VAL A 40 10.58 -16.16 -6.59
N ALA A 41 11.71 -15.57 -7.01
CA ALA A 41 11.81 -14.95 -8.32
C ALA A 41 11.52 -15.95 -9.45
N GLN A 42 11.99 -17.20 -9.30
CA GLN A 42 11.76 -18.25 -10.29
C GLN A 42 10.33 -18.78 -10.26
N ALA A 43 9.69 -18.88 -9.10
CA ALA A 43 8.27 -19.22 -8.99
C ALA A 43 7.40 -18.17 -9.69
N ILE A 44 7.65 -16.87 -9.44
CA ILE A 44 6.92 -15.75 -10.05
C ILE A 44 7.02 -15.77 -11.57
N LYS A 45 8.21 -16.01 -12.14
CA LYS A 45 8.42 -16.05 -13.60
C LYS A 45 7.55 -17.08 -14.33
N ASN A 46 7.12 -18.13 -13.65
CA ASN A 46 6.39 -19.26 -14.24
C ASN A 46 4.90 -19.28 -13.86
N GLN A 47 4.40 -18.24 -13.19
CA GLN A 47 3.03 -18.18 -12.71
C GLN A 47 2.26 -16.99 -13.28
N THR A 48 0.93 -17.13 -13.32
CA THR A 48 0.04 -16.00 -13.52
C THR A 48 -0.23 -15.31 -12.19
N PRO A 49 -0.27 -13.97 -12.14
CA PRO A 49 -0.63 -13.26 -10.93
C PRO A 49 -2.09 -13.58 -10.54
N VAL A 50 -2.36 -13.70 -9.24
CA VAL A 50 -3.69 -13.98 -8.68
C VAL A 50 -4.49 -12.70 -8.47
N ALA A 51 -3.80 -11.63 -8.10
CA ALA A 51 -4.41 -10.35 -7.83
C ALA A 51 -3.47 -9.21 -8.22
N ARG A 52 -4.06 -8.05 -8.51
CA ARG A 52 -3.36 -6.78 -8.65
C ARG A 52 -3.79 -5.85 -7.53
N VAL A 53 -2.82 -5.33 -6.79
CA VAL A 53 -3.01 -4.29 -5.78
C VAL A 53 -2.74 -2.94 -6.43
N ILE A 54 -3.71 -2.04 -6.33
CA ILE A 54 -3.72 -0.71 -6.94
C ILE A 54 -3.62 0.32 -5.81
N PHE A 55 -2.62 1.19 -5.90
CA PHE A 55 -2.39 2.27 -4.97
C PHE A 55 -2.70 3.61 -5.62
N THR A 56 -3.59 4.36 -5.00
CA THR A 56 -4.12 5.63 -5.52
C THR A 56 -3.88 6.77 -4.53
N ARG A 57 -3.79 7.98 -5.05
CA ARG A 57 -3.74 9.24 -4.29
C ARG A 57 -4.85 10.16 -4.75
N LEU A 58 -5.53 10.80 -3.80
CA LEU A 58 -6.46 11.88 -4.07
C LEU A 58 -5.70 13.15 -4.45
N GLU A 59 -6.04 13.69 -5.62
CA GLU A 59 -5.49 14.92 -6.16
C GLU A 59 -6.62 15.91 -6.49
N PRO A 60 -6.46 17.21 -6.17
CA PRO A 60 -7.39 18.24 -6.63
C PRO A 60 -7.53 18.20 -8.16
N LYS A 61 -8.77 18.17 -8.66
CA LYS A 61 -9.04 18.18 -10.11
C LYS A 61 -8.49 19.42 -10.81
N GLN A 62 -8.45 20.55 -10.10
CA GLN A 62 -7.91 21.81 -10.60
C GLN A 62 -6.87 22.34 -9.63
N LYS A 63 -5.71 22.72 -10.18
CA LYS A 63 -4.65 23.45 -9.48
C LYS A 63 -4.31 24.68 -10.31
N VAL A 64 -4.30 25.84 -9.67
CA VAL A 64 -3.83 27.08 -10.28
C VAL A 64 -2.50 27.42 -9.64
N TYR A 65 -1.53 27.71 -10.48
CA TYR A 65 -0.17 28.02 -10.07
C TYR A 65 0.16 29.49 -10.33
N LEU A 66 1.18 29.99 -9.64
CA LEU A 66 1.87 31.22 -10.05
C LEU A 66 2.40 31.09 -11.49
N PRO A 67 2.68 32.20 -12.21
CA PRO A 67 3.17 32.16 -13.59
C PRO A 67 4.45 31.33 -13.79
N ASP A 68 5.31 31.31 -12.78
CA ASP A 68 6.57 30.54 -12.74
C ASP A 68 6.38 29.06 -12.34
N ARG A 69 5.14 28.65 -12.00
CA ARG A 69 4.76 27.32 -11.50
C ARG A 69 5.44 26.91 -10.19
N SER A 70 6.07 27.83 -9.47
CA SER A 70 6.77 27.51 -8.23
C SER A 70 5.83 27.17 -7.08
N GLN A 71 4.62 27.72 -7.10
CA GLN A 71 3.64 27.58 -6.03
C GLN A 71 2.22 27.41 -6.56
N THR A 72 1.44 26.57 -5.88
CA THR A 72 -0.01 26.46 -6.07
C THR A 72 -0.70 27.56 -5.27
N VAL A 73 -1.49 28.42 -5.92
CA VAL A 73 -2.27 29.49 -5.27
C VAL A 73 -3.72 29.10 -5.01
N PHE A 74 -4.23 28.11 -5.74
CA PHE A 74 -5.57 27.57 -5.55
C PHE A 74 -5.61 26.08 -5.89
N SER A 75 -6.36 25.32 -5.10
CA SER A 75 -6.70 23.92 -5.37
C SER A 75 -8.20 23.72 -5.20
N SER A 76 -8.82 22.98 -6.11
CA SER A 76 -10.24 22.65 -6.00
C SER A 76 -10.53 21.73 -4.82
N VAL A 77 -11.73 21.88 -4.24
CA VAL A 77 -12.28 20.93 -3.25
C VAL A 77 -12.84 19.65 -3.88
N GLU A 78 -12.97 19.62 -5.21
CA GLU A 78 -13.21 18.40 -5.95
C GLU A 78 -11.90 17.67 -6.20
N TYR A 79 -11.87 16.38 -5.88
CA TYR A 79 -10.70 15.52 -6.04
C TYR A 79 -10.96 14.42 -7.05
N ALA A 80 -9.88 13.92 -7.65
CA ALA A 80 -9.85 12.70 -8.44
C ALA A 80 -8.87 11.71 -7.81
N GLU A 81 -9.13 10.41 -7.96
CA GLU A 81 -8.18 9.38 -7.58
C GLU A 81 -7.20 9.15 -8.74
N LEU A 82 -5.92 9.35 -8.49
CA LEU A 82 -4.83 9.09 -9.43
C LEU A 82 -4.13 7.80 -9.02
N THR A 83 -3.99 6.84 -9.94
CA THR A 83 -3.15 5.66 -9.71
C THR A 83 -1.69 6.07 -9.68
N ILE A 84 -1.02 5.77 -8.57
CA ILE A 84 0.40 6.11 -8.33
C ILE A 84 1.29 4.87 -8.22
N GLY A 85 0.71 3.67 -8.19
CA GLY A 85 1.46 2.43 -8.22
C GLY A 85 0.56 1.21 -8.34
N GLU A 86 1.07 0.18 -8.99
CA GLU A 86 0.43 -1.12 -9.10
C GLU A 86 1.46 -2.20 -8.83
N LYS A 87 1.04 -3.25 -8.10
CA LYS A 87 1.86 -4.45 -7.87
C LYS A 87 0.99 -5.68 -7.95
N GLN A 88 1.57 -6.76 -8.43
CA GLN A 88 0.90 -8.05 -8.55
C GLN A 88 1.23 -8.94 -7.36
N LEU A 89 0.28 -9.79 -6.98
CA LEU A 89 0.44 -10.89 -6.03
C LEU A 89 0.45 -12.21 -6.78
N TYR A 90 1.33 -13.11 -6.37
CA TYR A 90 1.51 -14.43 -6.95
C TYR A 90 1.34 -15.49 -5.86
N ASP A 91 0.80 -16.66 -6.21
CA ASP A 91 0.62 -17.77 -5.27
C ASP A 91 1.91 -18.58 -5.10
N LEU A 92 2.62 -18.31 -4.01
CA LEU A 92 3.89 -18.97 -3.70
C LEU A 92 3.73 -20.19 -2.78
N LYS A 93 2.51 -20.70 -2.56
CA LYS A 93 2.26 -21.83 -1.66
C LYS A 93 3.04 -23.10 -2.05
N GLY A 94 3.31 -23.28 -3.34
CA GLY A 94 4.10 -24.41 -3.85
C GLY A 94 5.53 -24.49 -3.31
N ILE A 95 6.07 -23.38 -2.77
CA ILE A 95 7.41 -23.28 -2.17
C ILE A 95 7.33 -22.91 -0.67
N ASP A 96 6.19 -23.14 -0.01
CA ASP A 96 5.95 -22.80 1.40
C ASP A 96 6.20 -21.30 1.72
N ARG A 97 5.79 -20.43 0.79
CA ARG A 97 5.88 -18.97 0.91
C ARG A 97 4.52 -18.32 0.66
N ALA A 98 4.35 -17.13 1.21
CA ALA A 98 3.37 -16.14 0.76
C ALA A 98 4.11 -14.92 0.23
N MET A 99 3.72 -14.43 -0.95
CA MET A 99 4.22 -13.15 -1.45
C MET A 99 3.67 -12.02 -0.58
N CYS A 100 4.53 -11.08 -0.26
CA CYS A 100 4.21 -9.91 0.54
C CYS A 100 4.43 -8.64 -0.28
N LEU A 101 3.62 -7.62 -0.03
CA LEU A 101 3.78 -6.26 -0.50
C LEU A 101 3.78 -5.34 0.71
N ALA A 102 4.92 -4.73 0.99
CA ALA A 102 5.13 -3.84 2.13
C ALA A 102 4.68 -2.41 1.81
N ILE A 103 4.09 -1.75 2.81
CA ILE A 103 3.54 -0.40 2.71
C ILE A 103 4.16 0.49 3.77
N GLY A 104 4.59 1.68 3.38
CA GLY A 104 5.08 2.69 4.30
C GLY A 104 6.11 3.62 3.67
N ARG A 105 6.72 4.48 4.47
CA ARG A 105 7.67 5.50 3.98
C ARG A 105 9.08 4.99 3.63
N TYR A 106 9.52 3.84 4.13
CA TYR A 106 10.87 3.37 3.81
C TYR A 106 11.04 2.95 2.34
N ALA A 107 12.29 3.05 1.86
CA ALA A 107 12.61 2.86 0.44
C ALA A 107 12.41 1.42 -0.05
N HIS A 108 12.48 0.42 0.84
CA HIS A 108 12.26 -0.99 0.51
C HIS A 108 10.77 -1.35 0.36
N ASN A 109 9.85 -0.42 0.63
CA ASN A 109 8.41 -0.69 0.54
C ASN A 109 7.94 -0.64 -0.91
N HIS A 110 7.03 -1.53 -1.25
CA HIS A 110 6.40 -1.63 -2.56
C HIS A 110 5.48 -0.44 -2.83
N PHE A 111 4.76 0.02 -1.80
CA PHE A 111 3.86 1.16 -1.87
C PHE A 111 4.33 2.29 -0.94
N ARG A 112 4.83 3.36 -1.55
CA ARG A 112 5.39 4.54 -0.87
C ARG A 112 4.44 5.73 -1.05
N PRO A 113 3.87 6.30 0.04
CA PRO A 113 2.89 7.38 -0.02
C PRO A 113 3.56 8.75 -0.20
N PHE A 114 3.91 9.10 -1.44
CA PHE A 114 4.42 10.43 -1.75
C PHE A 114 3.29 11.45 -1.86
N LEU A 115 3.47 12.63 -1.30
CA LEU A 115 2.52 13.76 -1.35
C LEU A 115 2.43 14.37 -2.76
N ALA A 116 3.50 14.30 -3.53
CA ALA A 116 3.57 14.80 -4.90
C ALA A 116 4.19 13.74 -5.84
N GLY A 117 4.37 14.07 -7.12
CA GLY A 117 5.06 13.20 -8.09
C GLY A 117 6.56 13.03 -7.83
N ASN A 118 7.13 13.79 -6.88
CA ASN A 118 8.54 13.73 -6.53
C ASN A 118 8.72 12.88 -5.26
N GLU A 119 9.69 11.96 -5.28
CA GLU A 119 9.97 11.03 -4.16
C GLU A 119 10.46 11.70 -2.86
N GLY A 120 10.71 13.01 -2.87
CA GLY A 120 11.25 13.75 -1.73
C GLY A 120 10.22 14.12 -0.66
N ASP A 121 8.93 14.11 -1.00
CA ASP A 121 7.87 14.60 -0.10
C ASP A 121 6.91 13.45 0.26
N MET A 122 7.13 12.81 1.41
CA MET A 122 6.36 11.66 1.88
C MET A 122 5.32 12.08 2.92
N ASP A 123 4.17 11.42 2.92
CA ASP A 123 3.11 11.72 3.87
C ASP A 123 3.55 11.37 5.32
N PRO A 124 3.70 12.37 6.21
CA PRO A 124 4.19 12.13 7.57
C PRO A 124 3.20 11.34 8.43
N TYR A 125 1.93 11.26 8.04
CA TYR A 125 0.88 10.50 8.72
C TYR A 125 0.92 9.01 8.39
N VAL A 126 1.72 8.58 7.41
CA VAL A 126 1.96 7.16 7.18
C VAL A 126 3.20 6.71 7.95
N SER A 127 3.11 5.54 8.59
CA SER A 127 4.25 4.96 9.32
C SER A 127 5.36 4.55 8.36
N ARG A 128 6.58 4.42 8.88
CA ARG A 128 7.75 4.00 8.08
C ARG A 128 7.58 2.59 7.54
N GLU A 129 7.05 1.75 8.42
CA GLU A 129 6.54 0.40 8.20
C GLU A 129 5.08 0.46 8.67
N HIS A 130 4.13 0.39 7.75
CA HIS A 130 2.73 0.70 8.04
C HIS A 130 1.86 -0.55 7.97
N GLY A 131 1.92 -1.25 6.85
CA GLY A 131 1.14 -2.47 6.66
C GLY A 131 1.77 -3.42 5.67
N LEU A 132 1.14 -4.59 5.55
CA LEU A 132 1.55 -5.68 4.67
C LEU A 132 0.32 -6.23 3.96
N VAL A 133 0.41 -6.39 2.64
CA VAL A 133 -0.58 -7.15 1.85
C VAL A 133 0.06 -8.47 1.45
N PHE A 134 -0.67 -9.58 1.59
CA PHE A 134 -0.17 -10.92 1.24
C PHE A 134 -1.32 -11.88 0.92
N LEU A 135 -1.01 -13.05 0.38
CA LEU A 135 -1.96 -14.16 0.24
C LEU A 135 -1.85 -15.09 1.44
N ASN A 136 -2.98 -15.44 2.07
CA ASN A 136 -2.98 -16.45 3.15
C ASN A 136 -2.88 -17.89 2.58
N GLU A 137 -2.87 -18.89 3.46
CA GLU A 137 -2.79 -20.31 3.06
C GLU A 137 -3.97 -20.82 2.22
N HIS A 138 -5.08 -20.08 2.21
CA HIS A 138 -6.28 -20.33 1.41
C HIS A 138 -6.32 -19.54 0.09
N GLY A 139 -5.26 -18.78 -0.22
CA GLY A 139 -5.19 -17.95 -1.42
C GLY A 139 -6.04 -16.68 -1.36
N GLN A 140 -6.50 -16.27 -0.18
CA GLN A 140 -7.24 -15.01 0.00
C GLN A 140 -6.27 -13.86 0.21
N VAL A 141 -6.60 -12.69 -0.35
CA VAL A 141 -5.84 -11.46 -0.12
C VAL A 141 -6.10 -10.97 1.31
N CYS A 142 -5.03 -10.78 2.08
CA CYS A 142 -5.09 -10.26 3.43
C CYS A 142 -4.34 -8.93 3.51
N TYR A 143 -4.80 -8.06 4.40
CA TYR A 143 -4.06 -6.87 4.84
C TYR A 143 -3.77 -6.97 6.33
N HIS A 144 -2.59 -6.57 6.74
CA HIS A 144 -2.24 -6.44 8.15
C HIS A 144 -1.67 -5.06 8.44
N ASP A 145 -2.33 -4.32 9.34
CA ASP A 145 -1.79 -3.08 9.91
C ASP A 145 -0.77 -3.43 11.00
N ILE A 146 0.53 -3.45 10.68
CA ILE A 146 1.59 -3.85 11.63
C ILE A 146 2.06 -2.64 12.44
N GLY A 147 2.25 -1.52 11.75
CA GLY A 147 2.96 -0.36 12.24
C GLY A 147 4.32 -0.63 12.86
N THR A 148 4.88 0.39 13.51
CA THR A 148 6.07 0.28 14.35
C THR A 148 5.65 0.30 15.82
N PHE A 149 6.19 -0.60 16.66
CA PHE A 149 6.05 -0.63 18.13
C PHE A 149 4.77 -1.26 18.73
N LYS A 150 4.51 -2.55 18.47
CA LYS A 150 3.56 -3.39 19.24
C LYS A 150 2.09 -2.92 19.27
N LYS A 151 1.74 -1.85 18.55
CA LYS A 151 0.43 -1.19 18.63
C LYS A 151 -0.15 -0.87 17.25
N GLY A 152 0.29 -1.49 16.16
CA GLY A 152 -0.17 -1.08 14.83
C GLY A 152 0.40 0.27 14.40
N SER A 153 -0.05 0.77 13.26
CA SER A 153 0.41 2.07 12.76
C SER A 153 -0.10 3.22 13.63
N THR A 154 0.65 4.33 13.69
CA THR A 154 0.39 5.41 14.65
C THR A 154 -0.98 6.06 14.47
N ASN A 155 -1.42 6.22 13.22
CA ASN A 155 -2.72 6.80 12.88
C ASN A 155 -3.75 5.74 12.49
N GLY A 156 -3.38 4.46 12.57
CA GLY A 156 -4.16 3.34 12.05
C GLY A 156 -4.30 3.35 10.53
N THR A 157 -4.96 2.31 10.03
CA THR A 157 -5.44 2.21 8.66
C THR A 157 -6.97 2.32 8.67
N LYS A 158 -7.59 3.01 7.70
CA LYS A 158 -9.05 3.08 7.61
C LYS A 158 -9.61 2.08 6.60
N LEU A 159 -10.54 1.22 7.00
CA LEU A 159 -11.34 0.43 6.06
C LEU A 159 -12.50 1.28 5.54
N ASN A 160 -12.56 1.48 4.23
CA ASN A 160 -13.61 2.25 3.54
C ASN A 160 -13.82 3.66 4.12
N ASP A 161 -12.76 4.29 4.65
CA ASP A 161 -12.80 5.57 5.39
C ASP A 161 -13.73 5.60 6.64
N GLN A 162 -14.21 4.44 7.11
CA GLN A 162 -15.17 4.34 8.21
C GLN A 162 -14.56 3.78 9.50
N SER A 163 -13.89 2.62 9.40
CA SER A 163 -13.40 1.89 10.57
C SER A 163 -11.88 1.97 10.64
N ILE A 164 -11.34 2.31 11.80
CA ILE A 164 -9.89 2.25 12.04
C ILE A 164 -9.51 0.81 12.41
N ILE A 165 -8.56 0.27 11.67
CA ILE A 165 -7.92 -1.02 11.90
C ILE A 165 -6.52 -0.73 12.41
N GLN A 166 -6.14 -1.40 13.50
CA GLN A 166 -4.85 -1.21 14.14
C GLN A 166 -4.36 -2.55 14.71
N ASN A 167 -3.18 -3.01 14.29
CA ASN A 167 -2.62 -4.31 14.71
C ASN A 167 -3.56 -5.50 14.46
N GLN A 168 -4.25 -5.49 13.32
CA GLN A 168 -5.21 -6.52 12.95
C GLN A 168 -5.02 -6.97 11.52
N MET A 169 -5.04 -8.29 11.35
CA MET A 169 -5.06 -8.95 10.05
C MET A 169 -6.51 -9.08 9.60
N ILE A 170 -6.80 -8.58 8.42
CA ILE A 170 -8.13 -8.54 7.81
C ILE A 170 -8.06 -9.33 6.50
N GLU A 171 -8.95 -10.31 6.35
CA GLU A 171 -9.27 -10.89 5.05
C GLU A 171 -9.94 -9.81 4.20
N TRP A 172 -9.25 -9.37 3.16
CA TRP A 172 -9.63 -8.20 2.39
C TRP A 172 -10.59 -8.61 1.28
N ARG A 173 -11.76 -7.96 1.21
CA ARG A 173 -12.70 -8.15 0.10
C ARG A 173 -12.44 -7.19 -1.06
N SER A 174 -12.74 -7.63 -2.27
CA SER A 174 -12.46 -6.88 -3.50
C SER A 174 -13.30 -5.60 -3.67
N ASP A 175 -14.42 -5.49 -2.94
CA ASP A 175 -15.25 -4.28 -2.91
C ASP A 175 -14.79 -3.24 -1.88
N GLU A 176 -13.75 -3.54 -1.11
CA GLU A 176 -13.24 -2.69 -0.03
C GLU A 176 -11.93 -1.98 -0.41
N TYR A 177 -11.61 -0.91 0.31
CA TYR A 177 -10.31 -0.24 0.23
C TYR A 177 -9.74 0.10 1.60
N PHE A 178 -8.41 0.15 1.67
CA PHE A 178 -7.68 0.65 2.82
C PHE A 178 -7.20 2.08 2.57
N GLY A 179 -7.69 3.01 3.38
CA GLY A 179 -7.31 4.41 3.42
C GLY A 179 -6.12 4.66 4.37
N LEU A 180 -5.13 5.41 3.90
CA LEU A 180 -3.90 5.73 4.62
C LEU A 180 -3.61 7.23 4.59
N GLY A 181 -2.76 7.67 5.53
CA GLY A 181 -2.19 9.02 5.54
C GLY A 181 -3.15 10.11 5.98
N GLU A 182 -2.92 11.33 5.51
CA GLU A 182 -3.76 12.50 5.78
C GLU A 182 -5.23 12.25 5.38
N THR A 183 -6.16 12.80 6.14
CA THR A 183 -7.58 12.83 5.77
C THR A 183 -7.96 14.18 5.19
N LEU A 184 -8.65 14.18 4.06
CA LEU A 184 -9.04 15.37 3.32
C LEU A 184 -10.54 15.60 3.42
N ASN A 185 -10.95 16.86 3.49
CA ASN A 185 -12.33 17.27 3.25
C ASN A 185 -12.53 17.45 1.76
N VAL A 186 -13.32 16.57 1.13
CA VAL A 186 -13.54 16.58 -0.31
C VAL A 186 -15.01 16.74 -0.64
N VAL A 187 -15.31 17.29 -1.81
CA VAL A 187 -16.66 17.32 -2.37
C VAL A 187 -16.77 16.27 -3.46
N ARG A 188 -17.69 15.31 -3.26
CA ARG A 188 -18.02 14.25 -4.24
C ARG A 188 -19.53 14.19 -4.40
N ASP A 189 -19.99 14.22 -5.64
CA ASP A 189 -21.42 14.19 -5.99
C ASP A 189 -22.24 15.25 -5.22
N GLY A 190 -21.66 16.46 -5.07
CA GLY A 190 -22.27 17.58 -4.37
C GLY A 190 -22.31 17.47 -2.84
N LYS A 191 -21.67 16.46 -2.24
CA LYS A 191 -21.63 16.27 -0.78
C LYS A 191 -20.22 16.36 -0.23
N GLN A 192 -20.07 16.99 0.93
CA GLN A 192 -18.80 16.99 1.66
C GLN A 192 -18.58 15.62 2.33
N GLN A 193 -17.39 15.07 2.15
CA GLN A 193 -16.98 13.78 2.68
C GLN A 193 -15.56 13.90 3.24
N VAL A 194 -15.26 13.16 4.31
CA VAL A 194 -13.90 13.02 4.84
C VAL A 194 -13.30 11.74 4.29
N MET A 195 -12.21 11.84 3.54
CA MET A 195 -11.62 10.71 2.83
C MET A 195 -10.11 10.63 3.06
N SER A 196 -9.56 9.43 3.18
CA SER A 196 -8.10 9.25 3.21
C SER A 196 -7.46 9.65 1.89
N LYS A 197 -6.34 10.36 1.97
CA LYS A 197 -5.57 10.85 0.83
C LYS A 197 -5.04 9.72 -0.03
N PHE A 198 -4.60 8.63 0.58
CA PHE A 198 -4.12 7.45 -0.12
C PHE A 198 -5.09 6.30 0.05
N LYS A 199 -5.26 5.50 -0.99
CA LYS A 199 -6.12 4.32 -0.95
C LYS A 199 -5.49 3.15 -1.67
N MET A 200 -5.56 1.99 -1.06
CA MET A 200 -5.24 0.72 -1.67
C MET A 200 -6.51 -0.05 -1.99
N ARG A 201 -6.56 -0.65 -3.17
CA ARG A 201 -7.58 -1.58 -3.66
C ARG A 201 -6.89 -2.81 -4.21
N TYR A 202 -7.63 -3.90 -4.37
CA TYR A 202 -7.16 -4.99 -5.21
C TYR A 202 -8.25 -5.46 -6.15
N GLU A 203 -7.81 -6.07 -7.23
CA GLU A 203 -8.63 -6.76 -8.22
C GLU A 203 -8.09 -8.19 -8.36
N LEU A 204 -8.99 -9.17 -8.45
CA LEU A 204 -8.62 -10.53 -8.84
C LEU A 204 -8.34 -10.58 -10.34
N LEU A 205 -7.40 -11.43 -10.75
CA LEU A 205 -6.97 -11.58 -12.14
C LEU A 205 -7.31 -12.97 -12.71
#